data_AF-A0A9E2GZ33-F1
#
_entry.id   AF-A0A9E2GZ33-F1
#
_cell.length_a   1.000
_cell.length_b   1.000
_cell.length_c   1.000
_cell.angle_alpha   90.00
_cell.angle_beta   90.00
_cell.angle_gamma   90.00
#
_symmetry.space_group_name_H-M   'P 1'
#
loop_
_entity.id
_entity.type
_entity.pdbx_description
1 polymer ?
#
loop_
_entity_poly.entity_id
_entity_poly.type
_entity_poly.pdbx_seq_one_letter_code
_entity_poly.pdbx_strand_id
1 'polypeptide(L)'
;MSDHFVFHILQATWNLGAEMAPYLWLGFAVAGFLHVFWPMEMITRHLGGNSRMAVFKASIIGIPLPLCSCGVLPVATQLRKAGAGAAPTLSFLIT
;
A
#
# COMPACT_ATOMS: atom_id res chain seq x y z
N MET A 1 -11.52 33.21 -18.00
CA MET A 1 -12.20 32.92 -16.70
C MET A 1 -11.95 31.48 -16.26
N SER A 2 -11.79 30.52 -17.19
CA SER A 2 -11.31 29.15 -16.89
C SER A 2 -9.82 29.08 -16.51
N ASP A 3 -9.02 30.06 -16.92
CA ASP A 3 -7.55 30.04 -16.86
C ASP A 3 -7.02 30.20 -15.42
N HIS A 4 -7.72 30.99 -14.60
CA HIS A 4 -7.39 31.25 -13.20
C HIS A 4 -7.73 30.06 -12.28
N PHE A 5 -8.75 29.29 -12.64
CA PHE A 5 -9.18 28.10 -11.89
C PHE A 5 -8.18 26.95 -12.05
N VAL A 6 -7.66 26.77 -13.27
CA VAL A 6 -6.62 25.76 -13.55
C VAL A 6 -5.33 26.07 -12.78
N PHE A 7 -4.90 27.33 -12.74
CA PHE A 7 -3.72 27.72 -11.96
C PHE A 7 -3.89 27.49 -10.46
N HIS A 8 -5.07 27.75 -9.90
CA HIS A 8 -5.35 27.46 -8.48
C HIS A 8 -5.34 25.96 -8.15
N ILE A 9 -5.90 25.11 -9.03
CA ILE A 9 -5.87 23.65 -8.85
C ILE A 9 -4.44 23.13 -8.95
N LEU A 10 -3.66 23.65 -9.90
CA LEU A 10 -2.27 23.24 -10.11
C LEU A 10 -1.40 23.60 -8.91
N GLN A 11 -1.57 24.81 -8.37
CA GLN A 11 -0.82 25.29 -7.21
C GLN A 11 -1.23 24.56 -5.92
N ALA A 12 -2.52 24.27 -5.73
CA ALA A 12 -3.00 23.47 -4.59
C ALA A 12 -2.47 22.03 -4.63
N THR A 13 -2.45 21.41 -5.81
CA THR A 13 -1.90 20.05 -5.99
C THR A 13 -0.39 20.02 -5.77
N TRP A 14 0.34 21.05 -6.23
CA TRP A 14 1.79 21.17 -6.03
C TRP A 14 2.15 21.35 -4.56
N ASN A 15 1.39 22.16 -3.82
CA ASN A 15 1.61 22.37 -2.38
C ASN A 15 1.40 21.07 -1.59
N LEU A 16 0.28 20.38 -1.81
CA LEU A 16 0.00 19.09 -1.19
C LEU A 16 1.07 18.05 -1.54
N GLY A 17 1.50 17.97 -2.80
CA GLY A 17 2.56 17.05 -3.23
C GLY A 17 3.89 17.33 -2.53
N ALA A 18 4.28 18.60 -2.42
CA ALA A 18 5.52 19.02 -1.76
C ALA A 18 5.49 18.74 -0.24
N GLU A 19 4.34 18.87 0.41
CA GLU A 19 4.15 18.57 1.83
C GLU A 19 4.21 17.06 2.12
N MET A 20 3.66 16.22 1.24
CA MET A 20 3.66 14.76 1.40
C MET A 20 4.95 14.09 0.92
N ALA A 21 5.72 14.74 0.04
CA ALA A 21 6.97 14.25 -0.52
C ALA A 21 7.98 13.76 0.54
N PRO A 22 8.31 14.51 1.62
CA PRO A 22 9.26 14.04 2.62
C PRO A 22 8.76 12.80 3.38
N TYR A 23 7.46 12.72 3.66
CA TYR A 23 6.84 11.56 4.32
C TYR A 23 6.86 10.33 3.42
N LEU A 24 6.54 10.48 2.12
CA LEU A 24 6.62 9.40 1.15
C LEU A 24 8.05 8.91 0.98
N TRP A 25 9.02 9.81 0.93
CA TRP A 25 10.44 9.44 0.78
C TRP A 25 10.94 8.63 1.98
N LEU A 26 10.58 9.05 3.20
CA LEU A 26 10.81 8.27 4.42
C LEU A 26 10.07 6.93 4.41
N GLY A 27 8.81 6.92 4.00
CA GLY A 27 8.00 5.70 3.90
C GLY A 27 8.58 4.69 2.91
N PHE A 28 9.04 5.13 1.74
CA PHE A 28 9.71 4.28 0.75
C PHE A 28 11.08 3.79 1.23
N ALA A 29 11.84 4.64 1.93
CA ALA A 29 13.11 4.22 2.53
C ALA A 29 12.90 3.10 3.55
N VAL A 30 11.95 3.27 4.47
CA VAL A 30 11.59 2.26 5.48
C VAL A 30 11.01 1.01 4.81
N ALA A 31 10.08 1.16 3.86
CA ALA A 31 9.48 0.04 3.14
C ALA A 31 10.51 -0.75 2.33
N GLY A 32 11.46 -0.08 1.68
CA GLY A 32 12.58 -0.71 0.96
C GLY A 32 13.50 -1.47 1.91
N PHE A 33 13.80 -0.89 3.08
CA PHE A 33 14.60 -1.55 4.11
C PHE A 33 13.89 -2.80 4.67
N LEU A 34 12.58 -2.68 4.96
CA LEU A 34 11.75 -3.81 5.36
C LEU A 34 11.65 -4.86 4.26
N HIS A 35 11.58 -4.50 2.98
CA HIS A 35 11.51 -5.46 1.88
C HIS A 35 12.78 -6.28 1.74
N VAL A 36 13.96 -5.70 2.04
CA VAL A 36 15.24 -6.42 2.07
C VAL A 36 15.30 -7.37 3.27
N PHE A 37 14.81 -6.96 4.44
CA PHE A 37 14.77 -7.80 5.64
C PHE A 37 13.67 -8.88 5.61
N TRP A 38 12.50 -8.56 5.05
CA TRP A 38 11.33 -9.42 4.89
C TRP A 38 11.03 -9.64 3.41
N PRO A 39 11.69 -10.63 2.77
CA PRO A 39 11.41 -10.97 1.40
C PRO A 39 9.96 -11.42 1.24
N MET A 40 9.33 -11.01 0.13
CA MET A 40 7.98 -11.44 -0.27
C MET A 40 7.83 -12.98 -0.28
N GLU A 41 8.92 -13.73 -0.43
CA GLU A 41 8.94 -15.18 -0.37
C GLU A 41 8.56 -15.77 1.00
N MET A 42 8.79 -15.03 2.10
CA MET A 42 8.27 -15.40 3.42
C MET A 42 6.77 -15.12 3.54
N ILE A 43 6.28 -14.10 2.84
CA ILE A 43 4.83 -13.80 2.75
C ILE A 43 4.14 -14.90 1.96
N THR A 44 4.68 -15.38 0.84
CA THR A 44 4.07 -16.48 0.07
C THR A 44 4.10 -17.80 0.82
N ARG A 45 5.16 -18.07 1.60
CA ARG A 45 5.24 -19.25 2.45
C ARG A 45 4.28 -19.22 3.65
N HIS A 46 3.88 -18.03 4.14
CA HIS A 46 2.98 -17.87 5.29
C HIS A 46 1.55 -17.44 4.94
N LEU A 47 1.34 -16.79 3.80
CA LEU A 47 0.07 -16.30 3.25
C LEU A 47 -0.34 -17.05 1.97
N GLY A 48 0.43 -18.05 1.54
CA GLY A 48 0.12 -18.87 0.38
C GLY A 48 -1.14 -19.71 0.59
N GLY A 49 -2.01 -19.69 -0.43
CA GLY A 49 -3.28 -20.41 -0.41
C GLY A 49 -4.40 -19.69 0.36
N ASN A 50 -5.49 -20.42 0.63
CA ASN A 50 -6.72 -19.87 1.23
C ASN A 50 -6.81 -20.14 2.75
N SER A 51 -5.66 -20.17 3.43
CA SER A 51 -5.58 -20.50 4.86
C SER A 51 -6.15 -19.39 5.73
N ARG A 52 -6.92 -19.74 6.77
CA ARG A 52 -7.48 -18.76 7.73
C ARG A 52 -6.39 -17.96 8.44
N MET A 53 -5.20 -18.55 8.64
CA MET A 53 -4.04 -17.83 9.18
C MET A 53 -3.52 -16.72 8.26
N ALA A 54 -3.60 -16.92 6.93
CA ALA A 54 -3.18 -15.93 5.96
C ALA A 54 -4.06 -14.67 6.01
N VAL A 55 -5.37 -14.88 6.14
CA VAL A 55 -6.39 -13.84 6.29
C VAL A 55 -6.16 -13.03 7.57
N PHE A 56 -5.95 -13.72 8.70
CA PHE A 56 -5.72 -13.08 9.99
C PHE A 56 -4.43 -12.23 10.00
N LYS A 57 -3.33 -12.77 9.45
CA LYS A 57 -2.07 -12.03 9.30
C LYS A 57 -2.21 -10.82 8.37
N ALA A 58 -2.95 -10.96 7.27
CA ALA A 58 -3.17 -9.86 6.34
C ALA A 58 -3.91 -8.69 7.01
N SER A 59 -4.94 -8.97 7.83
CA SER A 59 -5.66 -7.92 8.56
C SER A 59 -4.82 -7.28 9.66
N ILE A 60 -3.99 -8.05 10.39
CA ILE A 60 -3.06 -7.45 11.36
C ILE A 60 -2.05 -6.50 10.70
N ILE A 61 -1.60 -6.82 9.49
CA ILE A 61 -0.69 -5.95 8.73
C ILE A 61 -1.45 -4.76 8.11
N GLY A 62 -2.72 -4.90 7.75
CA GLY A 62 -3.54 -3.80 7.23
C GLY A 62 -3.83 -2.71 8.27
N ILE A 63 -4.08 -3.09 9.53
CA ILE A 63 -4.42 -2.17 10.63
C ILE A 63 -3.45 -0.98 10.78
N PRO A 64 -2.11 -1.17 10.79
CA PRO A 64 -1.16 -0.08 10.89
C PRO A 64 -0.86 0.66 9.57
N LEU A 65 -1.40 0.22 8.43
CA LEU A 65 -1.18 0.85 7.12
C LEU A 65 -2.43 1.63 6.66
N PRO A 66 -2.57 2.92 7.04
CA PRO A 66 -3.62 3.80 6.52
C PRO A 66 -3.30 4.19 5.06
N LEU A 67 -3.50 3.26 4.15
CA LEU A 67 -3.30 3.47 2.73
C LEU A 67 -4.57 4.13 2.17
N CYS A 68 -4.42 5.30 1.56
CA CYS A 68 -5.45 5.80 0.66
C CYS A 68 -5.58 4.86 -0.54
N SER A 69 -6.74 4.83 -1.21
CA SER A 69 -7.02 3.93 -2.35
C SER A 69 -5.84 3.81 -3.34
N CYS A 70 -5.12 4.91 -3.57
CA CYS A 70 -3.91 4.98 -4.39
C CYS A 70 -2.79 4.00 -3.99
N GLY A 71 -2.60 3.75 -2.69
CA GLY A 71 -1.54 2.89 -2.14
C GLY A 71 -1.98 1.45 -1.87
N VAL A 72 -3.25 1.21 -1.54
CA VAL A 72 -3.75 -0.15 -1.23
C VAL A 72 -3.83 -1.02 -2.48
N LEU A 73 -4.16 -0.44 -3.64
CA LEU A 73 -4.22 -1.16 -4.92
C LEU A 73 -2.90 -1.84 -5.29
N PRO A 74 -1.76 -1.11 -5.42
CA PRO A 74 -0.50 -1.74 -5.81
C PRO A 74 -0.08 -2.81 -4.80
N VAL A 75 -0.27 -2.57 -3.50
CA VAL A 75 0.02 -3.56 -2.45
C VAL A 75 -0.82 -4.82 -2.63
N ALA A 76 -2.15 -4.69 -2.80
CA ALA A 76 -3.03 -5.83 -3.04
C ALA A 76 -2.65 -6.62 -4.30
N THR A 77 -2.26 -5.93 -5.38
CA THR A 77 -1.80 -6.61 -6.61
C THR A 77 -0.46 -7.32 -6.42
N GLN A 78 0.46 -6.75 -5.62
CA GLN A 78 1.72 -7.38 -5.26
C GLN A 78 1.49 -8.66 -4.45
N LEU A 79 0.61 -8.62 -3.44
CA LEU A 79 0.25 -9.80 -2.64
C LEU A 79 -0.31 -10.93 -3.53
N ARG A 80 -1.17 -10.57 -4.48
CA ARG A 80 -1.76 -11.53 -5.42
C ARG A 80 -0.72 -12.11 -6.38
N LYS A 81 0.21 -11.30 -6.89
CA LYS A 81 1.35 -11.78 -7.70
C LYS A 81 2.31 -12.66 -6.90
N ALA A 82 2.45 -12.40 -5.61
CA ALA A 82 3.25 -13.23 -4.73
C ALA A 82 2.62 -14.63 -4.57
N GLY A 83 1.30 -14.77 -4.68
CA GLY A 83 0.60 -16.06 -4.55
C GLY A 83 -0.34 -16.14 -3.35
N ALA A 84 -0.68 -15.00 -2.74
CA ALA A 84 -1.77 -14.93 -1.79
C ALA A 84 -3.10 -15.26 -2.48
N GLY A 85 -3.94 -16.06 -1.81
CA GLY A 85 -5.29 -16.37 -2.29
C GLY A 85 -6.20 -15.14 -2.37
N ALA A 86 -7.38 -15.31 -2.98
CA ALA A 86 -8.38 -14.25 -3.08
C ALA A 86 -8.83 -13.76 -1.68
N ALA A 87 -9.03 -14.68 -0.73
CA ALA A 87 -9.49 -14.35 0.62
C ALA A 87 -8.52 -13.43 1.41
N PRO A 88 -7.21 -13.73 1.56
CA PRO A 88 -6.29 -12.84 2.26
C PRO A 88 -6.08 -11.50 1.55
N THR A 89 -6.14 -11.46 0.22
CA THR A 89 -6.04 -10.21 -0.55
C THR A 89 -7.24 -9.30 -0.27
N LEU A 90 -8.47 -9.85 -0.30
CA LEU A 90 -9.68 -9.10 0.04
C LEU A 90 -9.72 -8.66 1.49
N SER A 91 -9.20 -9.47 2.41
CA SER A 91 -9.12 -9.13 3.83
C SER A 91 -8.14 -7.99 4.11
N PHE A 92 -7.05 -7.90 3.35
CA PHE A 92 -6.16 -6.74 3.40
C PHE A 92 -6.84 -5.47 2.86
N LEU A 93 -7.60 -5.60 1.78
CA LEU A 93 -8.34 -4.50 1.15
C LEU A 93 -9.46 -3.91 2.02
N ILE A 94 -10.07 -4.73 2.90
CA ILE A 94 -11.18 -4.31 3.76
C ILE A 94 -10.74 -3.81 5.15
N THR A 95 -9.46 -3.98 5.47
CA THR A 95 -8.86 -3.54 6.74
C THR A 95 -8.41 -2.09 6.61
#